data_AF-A0A9F2RBN1-F1
#
_entry.id   AF-A0A9F2RBN1-F1
#
_cell.length_a   1.000
_cell.length_b   1.000
_cell.length_c   1.000
_cell.angle_alpha   90.00
_cell.angle_beta   90.00
_cell.angle_gamma   90.00
#
_symmetry.space_group_name_H-M   'P 1'
#
loop_
_entity.id
_entity.type
_entity.pdbx_description
1 polymer ?
#
loop_
_entity_poly.entity_id
_entity_poly.type
_entity_poly.pdbx_seq_one_letter_code
_entity_poly.pdbx_strand_id
1 'polypeptide(L)'
;MPRKIPGFLLFILATYVTFPAEGQKNQLKSMRCDQKLIFRKYTPCTTCKLFLGRVDCPDGWERVTLKPEKCRYTVDLAENTLSILGCTIMCKKEVEEKKCCPGFWGTECYECPGGSENICNQHGTCLDGIQNNGTCICDANYGGYACQDCKDEVHFGPDCQSVCECQHGFCNHGPSGDGKCTCYAGYTGPKCDQELHSCGDVICDANSICVVKDGKAECECIPGYRKTGIKCLAQDPCSSSPCSSPAVCKTVGVTKYQCACAEGYQGNGRVCQPINPCLDNNGGCPINTTNCFVQGPGKSYCLCKPRLSIGVEGGNDCRPIRRCPNYYCHISAQKCEVTPDGTF
;
A
#
# COMPACT_ATOMS: atom_id res chain seq x y z
N MET A 1 -72.19 -0.82 -39.76
CA MET A 1 -71.97 0.17 -38.69
C MET A 1 -70.49 0.19 -38.34
N PRO A 2 -69.73 1.24 -38.72
CA PRO A 2 -68.30 1.31 -38.47
C PRO A 2 -68.03 1.87 -37.06
N ARG A 3 -67.24 1.16 -36.25
CA ARG A 3 -66.69 1.68 -34.99
C ARG A 3 -65.36 2.36 -35.29
N LYS A 4 -65.34 3.70 -35.20
CA LYS A 4 -64.12 4.52 -35.19
C LYS A 4 -63.40 4.31 -33.86
N ILE A 5 -62.14 3.91 -33.90
CA ILE A 5 -61.20 3.95 -32.77
C ILE A 5 -60.49 5.31 -32.85
N PRO A 6 -60.49 6.15 -31.80
CA PRO A 6 -59.79 7.42 -31.85
C PRO A 6 -58.28 7.20 -31.68
N GLY A 7 -57.51 7.78 -32.59
CA GLY A 7 -56.05 7.79 -32.54
C GLY A 7 -55.56 8.61 -31.35
N PHE A 8 -54.82 7.96 -30.47
CA PHE A 8 -54.08 8.60 -29.38
C PHE A 8 -52.77 9.15 -29.95
N LEU A 9 -52.72 10.47 -30.19
CA LEU A 9 -51.49 11.20 -30.47
C LEU A 9 -50.65 11.25 -29.19
N LEU A 10 -49.70 10.32 -29.05
CA LEU A 10 -48.64 10.39 -28.03
C LEU A 10 -47.61 11.45 -28.46
N PHE A 11 -47.73 12.64 -27.88
CA PHE A 11 -46.66 13.63 -27.85
C PHE A 11 -45.51 13.07 -26.98
N ILE A 12 -44.44 12.56 -27.61
CA ILE A 12 -43.19 12.29 -26.90
C ILE A 12 -42.49 13.64 -26.70
N LEU A 13 -42.69 14.23 -25.52
CA LEU A 13 -41.84 15.31 -25.00
C LEU A 13 -40.45 14.71 -24.76
N ALA A 14 -39.50 14.99 -25.65
CA ALA A 14 -38.09 14.71 -25.44
C ALA A 14 -37.58 15.63 -24.33
N THR A 15 -37.68 15.16 -23.08
CA THR A 15 -36.99 15.78 -21.95
C THR A 15 -35.50 15.51 -22.10
N TYR A 16 -34.76 16.54 -22.51
CA TYR A 16 -33.30 16.54 -22.41
C TYR A 16 -32.91 16.47 -20.93
N VAL A 17 -32.74 15.25 -20.42
CA VAL A 17 -32.08 15.01 -19.14
C VAL A 17 -30.60 15.24 -19.39
N THR A 18 -30.13 16.44 -19.05
CA THR A 18 -28.71 16.71 -18.90
C THR A 18 -28.24 15.97 -17.66
N PHE A 19 -27.61 14.81 -17.86
CA PHE A 19 -26.85 14.18 -16.80
C PHE A 19 -25.67 15.11 -16.47
N PRO A 20 -25.54 15.60 -15.22
CA PRO A 20 -24.29 16.21 -14.83
C PRO A 20 -23.21 15.14 -14.99
N ALA A 21 -22.10 15.51 -15.64
CA ALA A 21 -20.89 14.71 -15.63
C ALA A 21 -20.43 14.61 -14.17
N GLU A 22 -20.89 13.56 -13.49
CA GLU A 22 -20.40 13.15 -12.20
C GLU A 22 -18.94 12.76 -12.45
N GLY A 23 -18.04 13.70 -12.20
CA GLY A 23 -16.62 13.40 -12.01
C GLY A 23 -16.54 12.48 -10.82
N GLN A 24 -16.63 11.18 -11.07
CA GLN A 24 -16.47 10.13 -10.08
C GLN A 24 -15.03 10.26 -9.57
N LYS A 25 -14.84 11.05 -8.51
CA LYS A 25 -13.72 10.83 -7.61
C LYS A 25 -13.96 9.43 -7.06
N ASN A 26 -13.39 8.42 -7.73
CA ASN A 26 -13.34 7.05 -7.22
C ASN A 26 -12.75 7.15 -5.81
N GLN A 27 -13.62 7.16 -4.80
CA GLN A 27 -13.18 7.10 -3.43
C GLN A 27 -12.60 5.70 -3.26
N LEU A 28 -11.30 5.64 -3.02
CA LEU A 28 -10.59 4.39 -2.73
C LEU A 28 -11.30 3.69 -1.57
N LYS A 29 -11.76 2.46 -1.82
CA LYS A 29 -12.42 1.64 -0.81
C LYS A 29 -11.38 1.21 0.22
N SER A 30 -11.71 1.38 1.50
CA SER A 30 -10.83 1.08 2.63
C SER A 30 -11.54 0.24 3.69
N MET A 31 -10.85 -0.73 4.30
CA MET A 31 -11.45 -1.61 5.31
C MET A 31 -10.48 -2.09 6.40
N ARG A 32 -10.84 -1.85 7.67
CA ARG A 32 -10.09 -2.27 8.87
C ARG A 32 -10.68 -3.54 9.49
N CYS A 33 -9.81 -4.40 9.99
CA CYS A 33 -10.14 -5.59 10.76
C CYS A 33 -9.29 -5.65 12.04
N ASP A 34 -9.22 -4.52 12.74
CA ASP A 34 -8.42 -4.36 13.95
C ASP A 34 -8.77 -5.44 14.98
N GLN A 35 -7.74 -6.00 15.62
CA GLN A 35 -7.88 -7.13 16.52
C GLN A 35 -7.63 -6.70 17.96
N LYS A 36 -8.54 -7.07 18.88
CA LYS A 36 -8.36 -6.81 20.31
C LYS A 36 -7.55 -7.92 20.96
N LEU A 37 -6.39 -7.58 21.52
CA LEU A 37 -5.54 -8.47 22.30
C LEU A 37 -5.72 -8.16 23.80
N ILE A 38 -5.93 -9.20 24.60
CA ILE A 38 -6.10 -9.07 26.04
C ILE A 38 -4.90 -9.71 26.73
N PHE A 39 -4.02 -8.88 27.28
CA PHE A 39 -2.92 -9.34 28.11
C PHE A 39 -3.40 -9.49 29.55
N ARG A 40 -2.96 -10.55 30.22
CA ARG A 40 -3.29 -10.82 31.63
C ARG A 40 -2.00 -11.04 32.40
N LYS A 41 -1.88 -10.43 33.56
CA LYS A 41 -0.76 -10.67 34.47
C LYS A 41 -1.19 -10.51 35.91
N TYR A 42 -0.51 -11.24 36.78
CA TYR A 42 -0.65 -11.10 38.21
C TYR A 42 0.34 -10.06 38.74
N THR A 43 -0.05 -9.30 39.76
CA THR A 43 0.90 -8.50 40.54
C THR A 43 1.88 -9.41 41.29
N PRO A 44 3.07 -8.93 41.68
CA PRO A 44 3.93 -9.66 42.59
C PRO A 44 3.15 -10.14 43.83
N CYS A 45 3.44 -11.36 44.28
CA CYS A 45 2.81 -11.91 45.47
C CYS A 45 3.35 -11.20 46.72
N THR A 46 2.51 -10.51 47.47
CA THR A 46 2.91 -9.75 48.67
C THR A 46 2.08 -10.14 49.88
N THR A 47 2.38 -9.60 51.06
CA THR A 47 1.58 -9.89 52.26
C THR A 47 0.12 -9.45 52.08
N CYS A 48 -0.84 -10.29 52.44
CA CYS A 48 -2.27 -9.94 52.36
C CYS A 48 -2.68 -8.76 53.25
N LYS A 49 -1.86 -8.44 54.27
CA LYS A 49 -2.08 -7.29 55.14
C LYS A 49 -1.86 -5.95 54.43
N LEU A 50 -1.08 -5.93 53.35
CA LEU A 50 -0.83 -4.75 52.51
C LEU A 50 -1.93 -4.48 51.48
N PHE A 51 -2.96 -5.33 51.41
CA PHE A 51 -3.91 -5.35 50.30
C PHE A 51 -5.03 -4.29 50.37
N LEU A 52 -5.32 -3.76 51.56
CA LEU A 52 -6.29 -2.66 51.74
C LEU A 52 -5.66 -1.33 51.27
N GLY A 53 -5.68 -1.09 49.94
CA GLY A 53 -5.44 0.22 49.33
C GLY A 53 -4.01 0.55 48.87
N ARG A 54 -3.09 -0.43 48.77
CA ARG A 54 -1.69 -0.18 48.33
C ARG A 54 -1.18 -1.03 47.15
N VAL A 55 -1.90 -2.06 46.74
CA VAL A 55 -1.50 -2.90 45.60
C VAL A 55 -2.44 -2.61 44.44
N ASP A 56 -1.91 -1.89 43.45
CA ASP A 56 -2.62 -1.55 42.23
C ASP A 56 -2.01 -2.20 41.00
N CYS A 57 -2.84 -2.32 39.97
CA CYS A 57 -2.35 -2.73 38.68
C CYS A 57 -1.40 -1.66 38.12
N PRO A 58 -0.33 -2.05 37.42
CA PRO A 58 0.59 -1.09 36.82
C PRO A 58 -0.12 -0.20 35.80
N ASP A 59 0.48 0.95 35.52
CA ASP A 59 -0.15 1.98 34.68
C ASP A 59 -0.68 1.45 33.34
N GLY A 60 -1.93 1.81 33.06
CA GLY A 60 -2.65 1.35 31.88
C GLY A 60 -3.10 -0.12 31.92
N TRP A 61 -3.07 -0.77 33.08
CA TRP A 61 -3.70 -2.08 33.32
C TRP A 61 -4.90 -1.93 34.25
N GLU A 62 -5.97 -2.65 33.94
CA GLU A 62 -7.20 -2.68 34.72
C GLU A 62 -7.24 -3.88 35.66
N ARG A 63 -7.79 -3.68 36.86
CA ARG A 63 -8.01 -4.76 37.82
C ARG A 63 -9.16 -5.66 37.35
N VAL A 64 -8.91 -6.97 37.31
CA VAL A 64 -9.93 -7.98 36.96
C VAL A 64 -10.60 -8.53 38.22
N THR A 65 -9.81 -8.88 39.23
CA THR A 65 -10.30 -9.52 40.46
C THR A 65 -10.60 -8.48 41.53
N LEU A 66 -11.86 -8.43 42.00
CA LEU A 66 -12.29 -7.54 43.10
C LEU A 66 -11.71 -7.94 44.46
N LYS A 67 -11.45 -9.24 44.66
CA LYS A 67 -10.83 -9.79 45.87
C LYS A 67 -9.44 -10.33 45.54
N PRO A 68 -8.45 -10.15 46.43
CA PRO A 68 -7.14 -10.75 46.25
C PRO A 68 -7.21 -12.28 46.21
N GLU A 69 -6.49 -12.86 45.26
CA GLU A 69 -6.26 -14.30 45.16
C GLU A 69 -5.07 -14.69 46.05
N LYS A 70 -5.15 -15.88 46.66
CA LYS A 70 -4.07 -16.39 47.52
C LYS A 70 -2.91 -16.85 46.65
N CYS A 71 -1.70 -16.48 47.06
CA CYS A 71 -0.45 -16.91 46.45
C CYS A 71 0.58 -17.26 47.54
N ARG A 72 1.77 -17.71 47.14
CA ARG A 72 2.92 -17.89 48.04
C ARG A 72 4.13 -17.18 47.48
N TYR A 73 4.93 -16.59 48.36
CA TYR A 73 6.22 -15.99 48.04
C TYR A 73 7.28 -16.48 49.03
N THR A 74 8.53 -16.51 48.58
CA THR A 74 9.67 -16.96 49.38
C THR A 74 10.41 -15.77 49.96
N VAL A 75 10.85 -15.90 51.21
CA VAL A 75 11.72 -14.94 51.87
C VAL A 75 12.97 -15.68 52.31
N ASP A 76 14.13 -15.20 51.86
CA ASP A 76 15.42 -15.80 52.17
C ASP A 76 15.94 -15.21 53.48
N LEU A 77 16.05 -16.06 54.50
CA LEU A 77 16.59 -15.72 55.82
C LEU A 77 17.94 -16.42 55.98
N ALA A 78 18.95 -15.92 55.28
CA ALA A 78 20.35 -16.35 55.29
C ALA A 78 20.59 -17.87 55.05
N GLU A 79 20.27 -18.73 56.02
CA GLU A 79 20.44 -20.19 55.95
C GLU A 79 19.14 -20.94 55.62
N ASN A 80 17.97 -20.29 55.68
CA ASN A 80 16.66 -20.92 55.44
C ASN A 80 15.77 -20.11 54.48
N THR A 81 15.03 -20.81 53.63
CA THR A 81 14.00 -20.25 52.75
C THR A 81 12.62 -20.47 53.35
N LEU A 82 11.88 -19.39 53.67
CA LEU A 82 10.52 -19.51 54.21
C LEU A 82 9.48 -19.25 53.13
N SER A 83 8.55 -20.19 52.92
CA SER A 83 7.39 -20.00 52.03
C SER A 83 6.21 -19.40 52.80
N ILE A 84 5.87 -18.16 52.50
CA ILE A 84 4.83 -17.40 53.21
C ILE A 84 3.59 -17.25 52.33
N LEU A 85 2.41 -17.35 52.94
CA LEU A 85 1.14 -17.04 52.27
C LEU A 85 1.03 -15.54 51.98
N GLY A 86 0.72 -15.22 50.73
CA GLY A 86 0.53 -13.86 50.24
C GLY A 86 -0.75 -13.72 49.41
N CYS A 87 -0.94 -12.53 48.88
CA CYS A 87 -2.05 -12.14 48.04
C CYS A 87 -1.55 -11.49 46.75
N THR A 88 -2.26 -11.72 45.66
CA THR A 88 -2.05 -11.10 44.35
C THR A 88 -3.39 -10.73 43.71
N ILE A 89 -3.37 -9.85 42.72
CA ILE A 89 -4.53 -9.55 41.87
C ILE A 89 -4.20 -9.80 40.41
N MET A 90 -5.21 -10.24 39.68
CA MET A 90 -5.15 -10.31 38.23
C MET A 90 -5.41 -8.92 37.65
N CYS A 91 -4.51 -8.49 36.77
CA CYS A 91 -4.62 -7.30 35.98
C CYS A 91 -4.76 -7.68 34.51
N LYS A 92 -5.61 -6.97 33.77
CA LYS A 92 -5.73 -7.10 32.32
C LYS A 92 -5.33 -5.79 31.62
N LYS A 93 -4.82 -5.89 30.42
CA LYS A 93 -4.65 -4.75 29.52
C LYS A 93 -5.16 -5.13 28.15
N GLU A 94 -6.09 -4.33 27.64
CA GLU A 94 -6.61 -4.48 26.29
C GLU A 94 -5.75 -3.60 25.37
N VAL A 95 -5.20 -4.20 24.33
CA VAL A 95 -4.40 -3.53 23.30
C VAL A 95 -5.04 -3.84 21.96
N GLU A 96 -5.35 -2.79 21.20
CA GLU A 96 -5.88 -2.93 19.84
C GLU A 96 -4.72 -3.00 18.85
N GLU A 97 -4.60 -4.14 18.18
CA GLU A 97 -3.66 -4.34 17.09
C GLU A 97 -4.33 -3.91 15.79
N LYS A 98 -3.81 -2.85 15.17
CA LYS A 98 -4.34 -2.36 13.90
C LYS A 98 -4.09 -3.38 12.80
N LYS A 99 -5.12 -3.74 12.02
CA LYS A 99 -5.02 -4.68 10.90
C LYS A 99 -5.91 -4.28 9.75
N CYS A 100 -5.46 -4.61 8.54
CA CYS A 100 -6.32 -4.59 7.37
C CYS A 100 -7.05 -5.92 7.25
N CYS A 101 -8.26 -5.88 6.71
CA CYS A 101 -8.92 -7.11 6.27
C CYS A 101 -8.17 -7.73 5.08
N PRO A 102 -8.32 -9.05 4.83
CA PRO A 102 -7.72 -9.68 3.65
C PRO A 102 -8.07 -8.94 2.36
N GLY A 103 -7.08 -8.73 1.49
CA GLY A 103 -7.25 -7.95 0.25
C GLY A 103 -7.20 -6.43 0.43
N PHE A 104 -6.79 -5.93 1.60
CA PHE A 104 -6.57 -4.52 1.87
C PHE A 104 -5.17 -4.26 2.43
N TRP A 105 -4.55 -3.14 2.07
CA TRP A 105 -3.13 -2.89 2.29
C TRP A 105 -2.80 -1.45 2.71
N GLY A 106 -1.61 -1.28 3.28
CA GLY A 106 -1.09 0.02 3.67
C GLY A 106 -1.72 0.56 4.95
N THR A 107 -1.26 1.73 5.40
CA THR A 107 -1.68 2.26 6.70
C THR A 107 -3.13 2.64 6.73
N GLU A 108 -3.76 2.89 5.59
CA GLU A 108 -5.20 3.22 5.45
C GLU A 108 -6.02 2.04 4.92
N CYS A 109 -5.43 0.85 4.79
CA CYS A 109 -6.10 -0.36 4.32
C CYS A 109 -6.87 -0.15 3.02
N TYR A 110 -6.20 0.31 1.98
CA TYR A 110 -6.78 0.44 0.65
C TYR A 110 -7.01 -0.92 0.01
N GLU A 111 -8.02 -1.00 -0.84
CA GLU A 111 -8.31 -2.20 -1.62
C GLU A 111 -7.14 -2.57 -2.54
N CYS A 112 -6.84 -3.87 -2.63
CA CYS A 112 -5.88 -4.42 -3.57
C CYS A 112 -6.34 -4.21 -5.04
N PRO A 113 -5.39 -4.14 -5.99
CA PRO A 113 -5.73 -4.07 -7.41
C PRO A 113 -6.63 -5.23 -7.85
N GLY A 114 -7.56 -4.98 -8.78
CA GLY A 114 -8.59 -5.95 -9.19
C GLY A 114 -9.83 -5.98 -8.27
N GLY A 115 -9.74 -5.39 -7.08
CA GLY A 115 -10.85 -5.30 -6.12
C GLY A 115 -10.84 -6.43 -5.09
N SER A 116 -11.68 -6.29 -4.06
CA SER A 116 -11.77 -7.24 -2.93
C SER A 116 -12.32 -8.62 -3.30
N GLU A 117 -13.08 -8.72 -4.40
CA GLU A 117 -13.60 -9.99 -4.92
C GLU A 117 -12.69 -10.62 -5.97
N ASN A 118 -11.97 -9.80 -6.75
CA ASN A 118 -11.08 -10.24 -7.82
C ASN A 118 -9.66 -9.76 -7.54
N ILE A 119 -9.13 -10.11 -6.37
CA ILE A 119 -7.81 -9.66 -5.92
C ILE A 119 -6.77 -10.07 -6.97
N CYS A 120 -6.03 -9.09 -7.50
CA CYS A 120 -5.08 -9.26 -8.60
C CYS A 120 -5.69 -10.01 -9.80
N ASN A 121 -6.95 -9.71 -10.12
CA ASN A 121 -7.76 -10.38 -11.16
C ASN A 121 -7.77 -11.92 -11.04
N GLN A 122 -7.56 -12.45 -9.83
CA GLN A 122 -7.43 -13.90 -9.56
C GLN A 122 -6.24 -14.57 -10.27
N HIS A 123 -5.27 -13.78 -10.74
CA HIS A 123 -4.08 -14.22 -11.47
C HIS A 123 -2.79 -13.84 -10.74
N GLY A 124 -2.86 -13.76 -9.42
CA GLY A 124 -1.74 -13.42 -8.57
C GLY A 124 -2.11 -13.25 -7.10
N THR A 125 -1.10 -12.92 -6.30
CA THR A 125 -1.24 -12.67 -4.86
C THR A 125 -0.96 -11.20 -4.57
N CYS A 126 -1.84 -10.54 -3.81
CA CYS A 126 -1.61 -9.17 -3.35
C CYS A 126 -0.71 -9.16 -2.12
N LEU A 127 0.26 -8.25 -2.09
CA LEU A 127 0.98 -7.89 -0.87
C LEU A 127 0.07 -7.03 0.01
N ASP A 128 -0.83 -7.69 0.74
CA ASP A 128 -1.84 -7.07 1.60
C ASP A 128 -1.38 -6.94 3.07
N GLY A 129 -2.15 -6.20 3.89
CA GLY A 129 -1.79 -5.87 5.25
C GLY A 129 -1.13 -4.49 5.42
N ILE A 130 -1.05 -4.02 6.67
CA ILE A 130 -0.66 -2.63 7.00
C ILE A 130 0.77 -2.29 6.60
N GLN A 131 1.68 -3.27 6.66
CA GLN A 131 3.10 -3.08 6.36
C GLN A 131 3.44 -3.27 4.88
N ASN A 132 2.49 -3.74 4.08
CA ASN A 132 2.70 -4.02 2.67
C ASN A 132 2.13 -2.91 1.78
N ASN A 133 2.46 -2.97 0.50
CA ASN A 133 2.26 -1.87 -0.45
C ASN A 133 1.21 -2.17 -1.55
N GLY A 134 0.48 -3.28 -1.42
CA GLY A 134 -0.60 -3.64 -2.36
C GLY A 134 -0.13 -4.01 -3.76
N THR A 135 1.15 -4.30 -3.95
CA THR A 135 1.66 -4.78 -5.23
C THR A 135 1.15 -6.20 -5.47
N CYS A 136 0.65 -6.46 -6.67
CA CYS A 136 0.30 -7.81 -7.11
C CYS A 136 1.53 -8.55 -7.60
N ILE A 137 1.76 -9.74 -7.07
CA ILE A 137 2.72 -10.71 -7.60
C ILE A 137 1.95 -11.64 -8.54
N CYS A 138 2.15 -11.46 -9.84
CA CYS A 138 1.40 -12.18 -10.86
C CYS A 138 1.90 -13.60 -11.10
N ASP A 139 0.96 -14.47 -11.47
CA ASP A 139 1.25 -15.83 -11.94
C ASP A 139 2.02 -15.81 -13.27
N ALA A 140 2.65 -16.93 -13.63
CA ALA A 140 3.69 -16.99 -14.65
C ALA A 140 3.31 -16.43 -16.05
N ASN A 141 2.01 -16.47 -16.42
CA ASN A 141 1.51 -16.03 -17.73
C ASN A 141 0.84 -14.65 -17.71
N TYR A 142 0.74 -14.03 -16.54
CA TYR A 142 0.03 -12.76 -16.37
C TYR A 142 0.99 -11.62 -16.04
N GLY A 143 0.55 -10.42 -16.34
CA GLY A 143 1.28 -9.18 -16.17
C GLY A 143 0.35 -8.00 -15.95
N GLY A 144 0.96 -6.82 -15.85
CA GLY A 144 0.22 -5.61 -15.50
C GLY A 144 0.13 -5.40 -13.99
N TYR A 145 -0.43 -4.25 -13.61
CA TYR A 145 -0.44 -3.80 -12.20
C TYR A 145 -1.39 -4.61 -11.31
N ALA A 146 -2.42 -5.19 -11.90
CA ALA A 146 -3.41 -6.03 -11.24
C ALA A 146 -3.42 -7.45 -11.80
N CYS A 147 -2.38 -7.87 -12.53
CA CYS A 147 -2.33 -9.15 -13.24
C CYS A 147 -3.47 -9.31 -14.27
N GLN A 148 -3.89 -8.19 -14.86
CA GLN A 148 -5.00 -8.13 -15.80
C GLN A 148 -4.57 -8.26 -17.27
N ASP A 149 -3.27 -8.24 -17.54
CA ASP A 149 -2.70 -8.37 -18.87
C ASP A 149 -2.04 -9.75 -19.00
N CYS A 150 -1.81 -10.23 -20.23
CA CYS A 150 -0.86 -11.32 -20.42
C CYS A 150 0.56 -10.81 -20.14
N LYS A 151 1.46 -11.71 -19.76
CA LYS A 151 2.85 -11.36 -19.42
C LYS A 151 3.60 -10.68 -20.56
N ASP A 152 3.27 -11.02 -21.79
CA ASP A 152 3.91 -10.49 -22.99
C ASP A 152 2.89 -10.28 -24.13
N GLU A 153 3.40 -9.76 -25.24
CA GLU A 153 2.60 -9.38 -26.41
C GLU A 153 2.37 -10.56 -27.37
N VAL A 154 2.75 -11.78 -26.99
CA VAL A 154 2.62 -12.99 -27.83
C VAL A 154 1.67 -14.02 -27.23
N HIS A 155 1.17 -13.82 -26.01
CA HIS A 155 0.14 -14.67 -25.42
C HIS A 155 -1.25 -14.04 -25.48
N PHE A 156 -2.27 -14.86 -25.71
CA PHE A 156 -3.66 -14.42 -25.83
C PHE A 156 -4.67 -15.45 -25.28
N GLY A 157 -5.93 -15.01 -25.21
CA GLY A 157 -7.04 -15.79 -24.67
C GLY A 157 -7.18 -15.64 -23.16
N PRO A 158 -8.32 -16.07 -22.58
CA PRO A 158 -8.66 -15.77 -21.18
C PRO A 158 -7.61 -16.25 -20.17
N ASP A 159 -6.94 -17.36 -20.50
CA ASP A 159 -5.92 -17.98 -19.65
C ASP A 159 -4.47 -17.60 -20.04
N CYS A 160 -4.28 -16.73 -21.03
CA CYS A 160 -2.97 -16.36 -21.59
C CYS A 160 -2.09 -17.58 -21.98
N GLN A 161 -2.71 -18.68 -22.41
CA GLN A 161 -2.02 -19.92 -22.79
C GLN A 161 -1.76 -20.03 -24.30
N SER A 162 -2.57 -19.38 -25.12
CA SER A 162 -2.43 -19.44 -26.58
C SER A 162 -1.32 -18.50 -27.02
N VAL A 163 -0.49 -18.95 -27.95
CA VAL A 163 0.67 -18.18 -28.46
C VAL A 163 0.39 -17.73 -29.88
N CYS A 164 0.70 -16.47 -30.18
CA CYS A 164 0.58 -15.90 -31.50
C CYS A 164 1.69 -16.40 -32.44
N GLU A 165 1.36 -16.64 -33.70
CA GLU A 165 2.30 -17.12 -34.72
C GLU A 165 2.61 -16.06 -35.79
N CYS A 166 2.48 -14.77 -35.44
CA CYS A 166 2.73 -13.66 -36.36
C CYS A 166 4.23 -13.54 -36.68
N GLN A 167 4.60 -13.66 -37.96
CA GLN A 167 5.99 -13.47 -38.40
C GLN A 167 6.33 -11.99 -38.58
N HIS A 168 5.55 -11.28 -39.41
CA HIS A 168 5.74 -9.87 -39.70
C HIS A 168 4.47 -9.09 -39.36
N GLY A 169 4.13 -9.04 -38.08
CA GLY A 169 2.94 -8.33 -37.62
C GLY A 169 2.87 -8.26 -36.11
N PHE A 170 1.90 -7.51 -35.61
CA PHE A 170 1.57 -7.50 -34.20
C PHE A 170 0.34 -8.36 -33.93
N CYS A 171 0.35 -9.04 -32.80
CA CYS A 171 -0.74 -9.89 -32.38
C CYS A 171 -1.82 -9.09 -31.65
N ASN A 172 -3.09 -9.43 -31.91
CA ASN A 172 -4.18 -9.12 -31.00
C ASN A 172 -4.09 -10.02 -29.75
N HIS A 173 -3.18 -9.64 -28.86
CA HIS A 173 -2.79 -10.37 -27.66
C HIS A 173 -3.65 -9.99 -26.45
N GLY A 174 -3.34 -10.58 -25.29
CA GLY A 174 -4.01 -10.27 -24.03
C GLY A 174 -5.21 -11.17 -23.72
N PRO A 175 -5.84 -11.03 -22.54
CA PRO A 175 -6.90 -11.95 -22.09
C PRO A 175 -8.16 -11.95 -22.95
N SER A 176 -8.45 -10.84 -23.61
CA SER A 176 -9.56 -10.70 -24.58
C SER A 176 -9.10 -10.79 -26.04
N GLY A 177 -7.82 -11.05 -26.27
CA GLY A 177 -7.25 -11.19 -27.61
C GLY A 177 -7.71 -12.46 -28.30
N ASP A 178 -7.82 -12.41 -29.63
CA ASP A 178 -8.18 -13.55 -30.48
C ASP A 178 -6.97 -14.16 -31.22
N GLY A 179 -5.76 -13.62 -30.98
CA GLY A 179 -4.53 -14.10 -31.61
C GLY A 179 -4.37 -13.66 -33.06
N LYS A 180 -5.32 -12.89 -33.61
CA LYS A 180 -5.27 -12.45 -35.01
C LYS A 180 -4.07 -11.54 -35.22
N CYS A 181 -3.30 -11.84 -36.26
CA CYS A 181 -2.18 -11.01 -36.67
C CYS A 181 -2.67 -9.81 -37.47
N THR A 182 -2.25 -8.62 -37.06
CA THR A 182 -2.27 -7.45 -37.92
C THR A 182 -0.91 -7.32 -38.55
N CYS A 183 -0.85 -7.56 -39.86
CA CYS A 183 0.41 -7.60 -40.57
C CYS A 183 1.06 -6.23 -40.65
N TYR A 184 2.37 -6.22 -40.44
CA TYR A 184 3.22 -5.15 -40.90
C TYR A 184 3.01 -5.02 -42.40
N ALA A 185 2.98 -3.78 -42.81
CA ALA A 185 2.46 -3.46 -44.09
C ALA A 185 3.56 -3.71 -45.14
N GLY A 186 3.18 -4.38 -46.23
CA GLY A 186 4.10 -5.17 -47.06
C GLY A 186 4.02 -6.68 -46.81
N TYR A 187 3.26 -7.13 -45.82
CA TYR A 187 2.95 -8.54 -45.59
C TYR A 187 1.44 -8.78 -45.51
N THR A 188 1.03 -10.02 -45.78
CA THR A 188 -0.36 -10.48 -45.76
C THR A 188 -0.42 -11.95 -45.32
N GLY A 189 -1.63 -12.49 -45.29
CA GLY A 189 -1.92 -13.82 -44.76
C GLY A 189 -2.21 -13.83 -43.26
N PRO A 190 -2.74 -14.94 -42.74
CA PRO A 190 -3.16 -15.03 -41.33
C PRO A 190 -1.99 -14.96 -40.34
N LYS A 191 -0.77 -15.32 -40.77
CA LYS A 191 0.46 -15.27 -39.96
C LYS A 191 1.42 -14.16 -40.40
N CYS A 192 1.03 -13.34 -41.39
CA CYS A 192 1.88 -12.28 -41.94
C CYS A 192 3.21 -12.81 -42.49
N ASP A 193 3.14 -13.96 -43.15
CA ASP A 193 4.25 -14.71 -43.73
C ASP A 193 4.34 -14.55 -45.25
N GLN A 194 3.41 -13.82 -45.87
CA GLN A 194 3.34 -13.62 -47.32
C GLN A 194 3.67 -12.17 -47.67
N GLU A 195 4.61 -11.91 -48.56
CA GLU A 195 4.93 -10.55 -49.01
C GLU A 195 3.82 -9.98 -49.92
N LEU A 196 3.51 -8.69 -49.75
CA LEU A 196 2.53 -7.95 -50.52
C LEU A 196 3.23 -7.22 -51.66
N HIS A 197 2.96 -7.65 -52.89
CA HIS A 197 3.62 -7.14 -54.10
C HIS A 197 3.54 -5.61 -54.26
N SER A 198 2.45 -4.97 -53.85
CA SER A 198 2.22 -3.52 -53.95
C SER A 198 3.19 -2.65 -53.12
N CYS A 199 3.89 -3.24 -52.15
CA CYS A 199 4.90 -2.57 -51.34
C CYS A 199 6.33 -2.96 -51.72
N GLY A 200 6.52 -3.84 -52.71
CA GLY A 200 7.84 -4.37 -53.08
C GLY A 200 8.88 -3.29 -53.43
N ASP A 201 8.42 -2.15 -53.96
CA ASP A 201 9.29 -1.03 -54.37
C ASP A 201 9.35 0.13 -53.34
N VAL A 202 8.57 0.08 -52.26
CA VAL A 202 8.50 1.17 -51.27
C VAL A 202 9.38 0.85 -50.07
N ILE A 203 10.50 1.59 -49.97
CA ILE A 203 11.42 1.49 -48.84
C ILE A 203 10.98 2.49 -47.76
N CYS A 204 10.63 1.97 -46.58
CA CYS A 204 10.26 2.76 -45.41
C CYS A 204 11.42 2.90 -44.43
N ASP A 205 11.48 4.06 -43.76
CA ASP A 205 12.46 4.33 -42.70
C ASP A 205 12.25 3.39 -41.48
N ALA A 206 13.25 3.30 -40.60
CA ALA A 206 13.14 2.49 -39.38
C ALA A 206 11.91 2.87 -38.53
N ASN A 207 11.29 1.86 -37.90
CA ASN A 207 10.06 1.98 -37.10
C ASN A 207 8.83 2.48 -37.89
N SER A 208 8.84 2.26 -39.21
CA SER A 208 7.71 2.52 -40.09
C SER A 208 7.46 1.33 -41.01
N ILE A 209 6.24 1.23 -41.50
CA ILE A 209 5.74 0.13 -42.34
C ILE A 209 5.02 0.69 -43.58
N CYS A 210 5.07 -0.05 -44.68
CA CYS A 210 4.45 0.35 -45.96
C CYS A 210 2.97 -0.01 -46.01
N VAL A 211 2.06 0.93 -45.75
CA VAL A 211 0.62 0.72 -45.84
C VAL A 211 0.08 1.11 -47.21
N VAL A 212 -0.91 0.37 -47.72
CA VAL A 212 -1.63 0.75 -48.94
C VAL A 212 -2.90 1.48 -48.54
N LYS A 213 -2.95 2.79 -48.76
CA LYS A 213 -4.16 3.62 -48.60
C LYS A 213 -4.63 4.11 -49.96
N ASP A 214 -5.91 3.91 -50.26
CA ASP A 214 -6.51 4.31 -51.54
C ASP A 214 -5.74 3.82 -52.78
N GLY A 215 -5.17 2.61 -52.70
CA GLY A 215 -4.37 2.00 -53.77
C GLY A 215 -2.94 2.56 -53.92
N LYS A 216 -2.48 3.45 -53.04
CA LYS A 216 -1.11 3.97 -53.01
C LYS A 216 -0.36 3.43 -51.80
N ALA A 217 0.87 2.98 -52.04
CA ALA A 217 1.78 2.56 -50.99
C ALA A 217 2.45 3.78 -50.33
N GLU A 218 2.33 3.91 -49.00
CA GLU A 218 2.90 5.00 -48.19
C GLU A 218 3.48 4.48 -46.87
N CYS A 219 4.45 5.18 -46.28
CA CYS A 219 5.06 4.78 -45.01
C CYS A 219 4.37 5.42 -43.79
N GLU A 220 3.95 4.57 -42.84
CA GLU A 220 3.31 4.94 -41.57
C GLU A 220 4.10 4.37 -40.37
N CYS A 221 4.13 5.10 -39.26
CA CYS A 221 4.84 4.65 -38.06
C CYS A 221 4.13 3.46 -37.41
N ILE A 222 4.90 2.49 -36.91
CA ILE A 222 4.36 1.38 -36.11
C ILE A 222 3.83 1.90 -34.75
N PRO A 223 2.92 1.18 -34.08
CA PRO A 223 2.40 1.58 -32.77
C PRO A 223 3.50 1.94 -31.75
N GLY A 224 3.29 3.01 -31.00
CA GLY A 224 4.29 3.56 -30.06
C GLY A 224 5.33 4.49 -30.71
N TYR A 225 5.25 4.72 -32.01
CA TYR A 225 6.09 5.70 -32.71
C TYR A 225 5.23 6.81 -33.34
N ARG A 226 5.74 8.04 -33.33
CA ARG A 226 5.11 9.20 -33.94
C ARG A 226 5.99 9.78 -35.04
N LYS A 227 5.35 10.15 -36.15
CA LYS A 227 6.03 10.78 -37.29
C LYS A 227 6.54 12.17 -36.91
N THR A 228 7.84 12.37 -37.01
CA THR A 228 8.51 13.66 -36.79
C THR A 228 9.35 13.97 -38.03
N GLY A 229 8.78 14.74 -38.96
CA GLY A 229 9.31 14.88 -40.31
C GLY A 229 9.14 13.59 -41.11
N ILE A 230 10.24 13.01 -41.58
CA ILE A 230 10.26 11.72 -42.28
C ILE A 230 10.49 10.51 -41.35
N LYS A 231 11.00 10.74 -40.14
CA LYS A 231 11.38 9.67 -39.21
C LYS A 231 10.24 9.31 -38.25
N CYS A 232 10.20 8.05 -37.83
CA CYS A 232 9.33 7.58 -36.77
C CYS A 232 10.13 7.48 -35.46
N LEU A 233 9.79 8.33 -34.49
CA LEU A 233 10.45 8.41 -33.19
C LEU A 233 9.55 7.81 -32.11
N ALA A 234 10.14 7.06 -31.19
CA ALA A 234 9.39 6.45 -30.09
C ALA A 234 8.70 7.53 -29.28
N GLN A 235 7.41 7.35 -29.02
CA GLN A 235 6.65 8.20 -28.16
C GLN A 235 6.94 7.82 -26.71
N ASP A 236 7.24 8.79 -25.86
CA ASP A 236 7.43 8.53 -24.45
C ASP A 236 6.09 8.11 -23.80
N PRO A 237 5.92 6.85 -23.35
CA PRO A 237 4.67 6.42 -22.72
C PRO A 237 4.37 7.16 -21.42
N CYS A 238 5.36 7.80 -20.80
CA CYS A 238 5.18 8.62 -19.60
C CYS A 238 4.60 10.02 -19.88
N SER A 239 4.60 10.48 -21.14
CA SER A 239 4.13 11.83 -21.52
C SER A 239 2.64 12.06 -21.21
N SER A 240 1.84 11.00 -21.15
CA SER A 240 0.43 11.06 -20.75
C SER A 240 0.20 11.07 -19.24
N SER A 241 1.27 11.12 -18.43
CA SER A 241 1.21 11.04 -16.96
C SER A 241 0.36 9.84 -16.45
N PRO A 242 0.69 8.60 -16.86
CA PRO A 242 -0.13 7.43 -16.56
C PRO A 242 -0.07 6.96 -15.09
N CYS A 243 0.84 7.52 -14.30
CA CYS A 243 1.06 7.21 -12.89
C CYS A 243 0.37 8.24 -11.99
N SER A 244 -0.03 7.83 -10.78
CA SER A 244 -0.63 8.76 -9.82
C SER A 244 0.43 9.69 -9.23
N SER A 245 0.14 10.96 -9.00
CA SER A 245 1.03 11.79 -8.16
C SER A 245 0.98 11.31 -6.69
N PRO A 246 2.10 11.18 -5.95
CA PRO A 246 3.49 11.49 -6.31
C PRO A 246 4.32 10.26 -6.74
N ALA A 247 3.93 9.57 -7.81
CA ALA A 247 4.71 8.52 -8.44
C ALA A 247 5.54 9.06 -9.60
N VAL A 248 6.70 8.45 -9.81
CA VAL A 248 7.59 8.66 -10.93
C VAL A 248 7.29 7.60 -11.98
N CYS A 249 7.05 8.04 -13.21
CA CYS A 249 6.94 7.18 -14.36
C CYS A 249 8.32 6.91 -14.96
N LYS A 250 8.61 5.64 -15.25
CA LYS A 250 9.84 5.22 -15.93
C LYS A 250 9.50 4.45 -17.20
N THR A 251 10.03 4.89 -18.32
CA THR A 251 9.91 4.18 -19.60
C THR A 251 10.80 2.94 -19.58
N VAL A 252 10.20 1.77 -19.83
CA VAL A 252 10.89 0.46 -19.83
C VAL A 252 10.80 -0.24 -21.19
N GLY A 253 10.08 0.35 -22.16
CA GLY A 253 10.01 -0.06 -23.54
C GLY A 253 9.29 0.99 -24.38
N VAL A 254 9.19 0.79 -25.69
CA VAL A 254 8.56 1.75 -26.63
C VAL A 254 7.13 2.12 -26.21
N THR A 255 6.35 1.12 -25.80
CA THR A 255 4.96 1.28 -25.34
C THR A 255 4.81 0.99 -23.85
N LYS A 256 5.90 0.64 -23.16
CA LYS A 256 5.87 0.14 -21.78
C LYS A 256 6.45 1.15 -20.81
N TYR A 257 5.73 1.34 -19.71
CA TYR A 257 6.14 2.18 -18.61
C TYR A 257 5.92 1.45 -17.28
N GLN A 258 6.63 1.91 -16.26
CA GLN A 258 6.48 1.46 -14.90
C GLN A 258 6.28 2.66 -14.00
N CYS A 259 5.34 2.55 -13.06
CA CYS A 259 5.11 3.56 -12.02
C CYS A 259 5.78 3.11 -10.73
N ALA A 260 6.56 3.99 -10.11
CA ALA A 260 7.13 3.79 -8.79
C ALA A 260 6.82 5.00 -7.92
N CYS A 261 6.41 4.81 -6.67
CA CYS A 261 6.21 5.93 -5.76
C CYS A 261 7.52 6.72 -5.56
N ALA A 262 7.43 8.05 -5.46
CA ALA A 262 8.59 8.88 -5.17
C ALA A 262 9.22 8.53 -3.82
N GLU A 263 10.45 8.96 -3.61
CA GLU A 263 11.16 8.76 -2.35
C GLU A 263 10.35 9.27 -1.15
N GLY A 264 10.29 8.47 -0.09
CA GLY A 264 9.47 8.75 1.10
C GLY A 264 7.99 8.35 0.96
N TYR A 265 7.59 7.76 -0.17
CA TYR A 265 6.26 7.21 -0.38
C TYR A 265 6.31 5.70 -0.65
N GLN A 266 5.26 4.99 -0.24
CA GLN A 266 5.06 3.57 -0.47
C GLN A 266 3.76 3.32 -1.23
N GLY A 267 3.72 2.20 -1.95
CA GLY A 267 2.55 1.77 -2.71
C GLY A 267 2.95 1.20 -4.06
N ASN A 268 1.98 1.11 -4.96
CA ASN A 268 2.11 0.45 -6.26
C ASN A 268 2.30 1.43 -7.44
N GLY A 269 2.56 2.72 -7.17
CA GLY A 269 2.73 3.75 -8.21
C GLY A 269 1.42 4.29 -8.82
N ARG A 270 0.27 3.68 -8.52
CA ARG A 270 -1.09 4.22 -8.76
C ARG A 270 -1.76 4.72 -7.49
N VAL A 271 -1.32 4.19 -6.35
CA VAL A 271 -1.62 4.70 -5.02
C VAL A 271 -0.28 4.85 -4.32
N CYS A 272 0.03 6.07 -3.90
CA CYS A 272 1.26 6.38 -3.19
C CYS A 272 0.94 7.08 -1.88
N GLN A 273 1.26 6.43 -0.78
CA GLN A 273 1.08 6.94 0.57
C GLN A 273 2.40 7.43 1.14
N PRO A 274 2.40 8.53 1.90
CA PRO A 274 3.60 8.92 2.63
C PRO A 274 3.95 7.81 3.62
N ILE A 275 5.22 7.38 3.59
CA ILE A 275 5.73 6.44 4.57
C ILE A 275 5.72 7.13 5.93
N ASN A 276 5.12 6.49 6.93
CA ASN A 276 5.24 6.93 8.32
C ASN A 276 6.37 6.14 8.99
N PRO A 277 7.59 6.68 9.07
CA PRO A 277 8.72 5.97 9.66
C PRO A 277 8.52 5.68 11.15
N CYS A 278 7.66 6.40 11.87
CA CYS A 278 7.40 6.11 13.29
C CYS A 278 6.68 4.78 13.54
N LEU A 279 6.06 4.19 12.51
CA LEU A 279 5.41 2.88 12.63
C LEU A 279 6.40 1.72 12.52
N ASP A 280 7.60 1.95 11.98
CA ASP A 280 8.65 0.96 11.86
C ASP A 280 9.86 1.34 12.71
N ASN A 281 10.26 0.47 13.63
CA ASN A 281 11.37 0.70 14.57
C ASN A 281 11.38 2.11 15.22
N ASN A 282 10.18 2.65 15.54
CA ASN A 282 9.98 4.00 16.09
C ASN A 282 10.71 5.10 15.30
N GLY A 283 10.86 4.97 13.98
CA GLY A 283 11.55 5.94 13.12
C GLY A 283 13.03 6.10 13.43
N GLY A 284 13.68 5.08 14.02
CA GLY A 284 15.06 5.14 14.51
C GLY A 284 15.23 5.88 15.84
N CYS A 285 14.12 6.23 16.51
CA CYS A 285 14.14 6.93 17.78
C CYS A 285 14.20 5.95 18.96
N PRO A 286 15.05 6.18 19.99
CA PRO A 286 15.10 5.35 21.19
C PRO A 286 13.75 5.26 21.91
N ILE A 287 13.08 4.10 21.84
CA ILE A 287 11.68 3.93 22.28
C ILE A 287 11.43 4.26 23.76
N ASN A 288 12.46 4.11 24.59
CA ASN A 288 12.35 4.35 26.03
C ASN A 288 12.41 5.84 26.37
N THR A 289 13.21 6.64 25.66
CA THR A 289 13.55 8.01 26.04
C THR A 289 13.00 9.08 25.09
N THR A 290 12.47 8.68 23.93
CA THR A 290 11.96 9.59 22.90
C THR A 290 10.55 9.25 22.44
N ASN A 291 9.86 10.27 21.92
CA ASN A 291 8.65 10.16 21.13
C ASN A 291 9.02 10.47 19.66
N CYS A 292 8.57 9.63 18.73
CA CYS A 292 8.78 9.84 17.30
C CYS A 292 7.68 10.73 16.72
N PHE A 293 8.07 11.68 15.87
CA PHE A 293 7.15 12.55 15.14
C PHE A 293 7.49 12.54 13.65
N VAL A 294 6.46 12.51 12.81
CA VAL A 294 6.61 12.57 11.35
C VAL A 294 6.92 14.01 10.95
N GLN A 295 8.02 14.22 10.22
CA GLN A 295 8.41 15.51 9.64
C GLN A 295 7.92 15.66 8.20
N GLY A 296 7.76 14.54 7.50
CA GLY A 296 7.31 14.46 6.12
C GLY A 296 7.30 13.02 5.62
N PRO A 297 6.99 12.79 4.33
CA PRO A 297 7.00 11.45 3.73
C PRO A 297 8.35 10.75 3.96
N GLY A 298 8.34 9.62 4.66
CA GLY A 298 9.54 8.84 4.98
C GLY A 298 10.52 9.49 5.96
N LYS A 299 10.18 10.65 6.55
CA LYS A 299 11.08 11.40 7.45
C LYS A 299 10.46 11.55 8.84
N SER A 300 11.24 11.20 9.86
CA SER A 300 10.91 11.39 11.28
C SER A 300 11.93 12.27 11.98
N TYR A 301 11.53 12.82 13.12
CA TYR A 301 12.42 13.37 14.12
C TYR A 301 12.04 12.88 15.51
N CYS A 302 13.02 12.83 16.40
CA CYS A 302 12.85 12.34 17.77
C CYS A 302 12.77 13.51 18.75
N LEU A 303 11.76 13.52 19.61
CA LEU A 303 11.70 14.45 20.74
C LEU A 303 11.88 13.67 22.03
N CYS A 304 12.73 14.19 22.93
CA CYS A 304 12.87 13.61 24.26
C CYS A 304 11.52 13.62 24.99
N LYS A 305 11.23 12.52 25.69
CA LYS A 305 10.09 12.48 26.61
C LYS A 305 10.29 13.54 27.72
N PRO A 306 9.23 13.97 28.41
CA PRO A 306 9.32 14.98 29.46
C PRO A 306 10.44 14.65 30.48
N ARG A 307 11.16 15.69 30.94
CA ARG A 307 12.28 15.61 31.90
C ARG A 307 13.57 14.94 31.38
N LEU A 308 13.63 14.63 30.09
CA LEU A 308 14.85 14.23 29.38
C LEU A 308 15.29 15.33 28.40
N SER A 309 16.59 15.43 28.12
CA SER A 309 17.17 16.36 27.13
C SER A 309 18.25 15.68 26.31
N ILE A 310 18.48 16.17 25.09
CA ILE A 310 19.56 15.70 24.21
C ILE A 310 20.90 15.85 24.94
N GLY A 311 21.68 14.78 24.99
CA GLY A 311 23.03 14.79 25.58
C GLY A 311 23.99 15.71 24.82
N VAL A 312 25.01 16.22 25.51
CA VAL A 312 26.00 17.20 24.97
C VAL A 312 26.81 16.65 23.79
N GLU A 313 26.84 15.32 23.62
CA GLU A 313 27.59 14.62 22.57
C GLU A 313 26.85 14.57 21.22
N GLY A 314 25.60 15.04 21.15
CA GLY A 314 24.78 15.03 19.94
C GLY A 314 24.23 13.65 19.58
N GLY A 315 23.06 13.61 18.94
CA GLY A 315 22.35 12.38 18.54
C GLY A 315 20.94 12.26 19.11
N ASN A 316 20.29 11.11 18.92
CA ASN A 316 18.94 10.83 19.41
C ASN A 316 18.91 10.34 20.89
N ASP A 317 20.06 10.38 21.59
CA ASP A 317 20.19 9.91 22.98
C ASP A 317 19.73 10.98 23.98
N CYS A 318 18.60 10.72 24.61
CA CYS A 318 17.98 11.59 25.60
C CYS A 318 18.35 11.16 27.01
N ARG A 319 18.95 12.08 27.79
CA ARG A 319 19.40 11.86 29.16
C ARG A 319 18.56 12.66 30.16
N PRO A 320 18.44 12.22 31.42
CA PRO A 320 17.72 12.97 32.45
C PRO A 320 18.25 14.40 32.63
N ILE A 321 17.33 15.37 32.69
CA ILE A 321 17.67 16.76 32.93
C ILE A 321 18.17 16.89 34.38
N ARG A 322 19.49 17.10 34.57
CA ARG A 322 20.12 17.27 35.89
C ARG A 322 19.84 18.63 36.56
N ARG A 323 18.75 19.31 36.18
CA ARG A 323 18.29 20.53 36.87
C ARG A 323 17.17 20.14 37.81
N CYS A 324 17.47 20.10 39.10
CA CYS A 324 16.46 20.04 40.15
C CYS A 324 15.79 21.41 40.23
N PRO A 325 14.52 21.56 39.83
CA PRO A 325 13.83 22.83 39.97
C PRO A 325 13.56 23.06 41.46
N ASN A 326 13.79 24.29 41.95
CA ASN A 326 13.72 24.65 43.38
C ASN A 326 12.37 24.34 44.09
N TYR A 327 11.35 23.89 43.35
CA TYR A 327 9.98 23.64 43.81
C TYR A 327 9.63 22.15 43.97
N TYR A 328 10.46 21.22 43.47
CA TYR A 328 10.19 19.78 43.59
C TYR A 328 10.81 19.14 44.83
N CYS A 329 11.86 19.74 45.39
CA CYS A 329 12.47 19.28 46.62
C CYS A 329 11.92 20.08 47.80
N HIS A 330 11.61 19.41 48.91
CA HIS A 330 11.35 20.11 50.17
C HIS A 330 12.58 20.95 50.54
N ILE A 331 12.36 22.13 51.14
CA ILE A 331 13.42 23.07 51.57
C ILE A 331 14.52 22.41 52.43
N SER A 332 14.22 21.30 53.10
CA SER A 332 15.17 20.53 53.93
C SER A 332 15.94 19.43 53.17
N ALA A 333 15.74 19.25 51.87
CA ALA A 333 16.40 18.21 51.09
C ALA A 333 17.88 18.57 50.85
N GLN A 334 18.78 17.71 51.32
CA GLN A 334 20.24 17.90 51.18
C GLN A 334 20.79 17.40 49.84
N LYS A 335 20.04 16.52 49.15
CA LYS A 335 20.45 15.89 47.89
C LYS A 335 19.22 15.69 47.02
N CYS A 336 19.37 15.95 45.73
CA CYS A 336 18.38 15.65 44.71
C CYS A 336 18.99 14.55 43.83
N GLU A 337 18.34 13.39 43.79
CA GLU A 337 18.74 12.27 42.95
C GLU A 337 17.74 12.16 41.82
N VAL A 338 18.22 12.08 40.58
CA VAL A 338 17.37 11.93 39.41
C VAL A 338 17.33 10.45 39.07
N THR A 339 16.14 9.88 39.04
CA THR A 339 15.94 8.49 38.63
C THR A 339 16.21 8.31 37.14
N PRO A 340 16.44 7.08 36.64
CA PRO A 340 16.71 6.83 35.21
C PRO A 340 15.61 7.30 34.24
N ASP A 341 14.37 7.41 34.71
CA ASP A 341 13.20 7.92 33.97
C ASP A 341 13.05 9.46 34.04
N GLY A 342 13.96 10.16 34.72
CA GLY A 342 13.94 11.62 34.83
C GLY A 342 13.00 12.17 35.91
N THR A 343 12.56 11.33 36.86
CA THR A 343 11.82 11.77 38.05
C THR A 343 12.78 12.11 39.21
N PHE A 344 12.28 12.76 40.27
CA PHE A 344 13.04 13.32 41.40
C PHE A 344 12.65 12.64 42.71
#